data_AF-A0A843LXC0-F1
#
_entry.id   AF-A0A843LXC0-F1
#
_cell.length_a   1.000
_cell.length_b   1.000
_cell.length_c   1.000
_cell.angle_alpha   90.00
_cell.angle_beta   90.00
_cell.angle_gamma   90.00
#
_symmetry.space_group_name_H-M   'P 1'
#
loop_
_entity.id
_entity.type
_entity.pdbx_description
1 polymer ?
#
loop_
_entity_poly.entity_id
_entity_poly.type
_entity_poly.pdbx_seq_one_letter_code
_entity_poly.pdbx_strand_id
1 'polypeptide(L)'
;MKDKVYRNPAITQYDFTKEDLRSLYSIVSYGARHASEKAEAIWYFGNRITYGQFIRDIDAFAAGLVQIGVKKGDFVTIFLPNIPQCVMAVYSINRIGAVCNLVHPLSTRAELEHCVKLTDSRFILAFEGNEGMCEGIGAKVIRCRIPSYFPGGPKGAGMRAGFKLLKFHGAAKASNAAEWTDLVKSGRKFLDNGGKLPEDTVQPEDVAAIMYTGGTTGEPKGVMLTNESINVSTTDMMVLKFNNRPHVGMAFLSFLPVFHAFGFCMVIHQPLCGGMRQILMPEFDAKSCAKIILKERVDTVPCVPTMFERMYDYLKDEDVSFISYIASG
;
A
#
# COMPACT_ATOMS: atom_id res chain seq x y z
N MET A 1 9.25 -37.05 21.61
CA MET A 1 8.83 -35.64 21.52
C MET A 1 9.81 -34.78 22.32
N LYS A 2 10.85 -34.23 21.69
CA LYS A 2 11.83 -33.39 22.41
C LYS A 2 12.32 -32.28 21.50
N ASP A 3 11.43 -31.34 21.23
CA ASP A 3 11.70 -29.92 21.43
C ASP A 3 10.34 -29.24 21.68
N LYS A 4 10.21 -28.56 22.82
CA LYS A 4 8.99 -27.78 23.17
C LYS A 4 8.94 -26.43 22.45
N VAL A 5 10.02 -26.10 21.72
CA VAL A 5 10.19 -24.85 20.98
C VAL A 5 10.77 -25.22 19.62
N TYR A 6 9.98 -25.01 18.56
CA TYR A 6 10.46 -25.15 17.19
C TYR A 6 11.31 -23.91 16.85
N ARG A 7 12.59 -24.10 16.54
CA ARG A 7 13.43 -23.06 15.94
C ARG A 7 13.49 -23.32 14.43
N ASN A 8 13.04 -22.35 13.64
CA ASN A 8 13.16 -22.43 12.18
C ASN A 8 14.65 -22.29 11.79
N PRO A 9 15.29 -23.32 11.20
CA PRO A 9 16.72 -23.28 10.88
C PRO A 9 17.03 -22.52 9.57
N ALA A 10 16.03 -21.91 8.92
CA ALA A 10 16.24 -21.19 7.67
C ALA A 10 17.15 -19.96 7.88
N ILE A 11 18.42 -20.11 7.51
CA ILE A 11 19.33 -19.01 7.26
C ILE A 11 18.96 -18.46 5.89
N THR A 12 18.57 -17.18 5.83
CA THR A 12 18.13 -16.51 4.61
C THR A 12 19.29 -16.36 3.64
N GLN A 13 19.22 -16.92 2.42
CA GLN A 13 20.11 -16.55 1.30
C GLN A 13 19.39 -15.67 0.29
N TYR A 14 18.82 -14.57 0.80
CA TYR A 14 18.69 -13.32 0.06
C TYR A 14 19.84 -12.42 0.53
N ASP A 15 20.51 -11.73 -0.40
CA ASP A 15 21.62 -10.83 -0.07
C ASP A 15 21.10 -9.47 0.38
N PHE A 16 20.17 -9.47 1.35
CA PHE A 16 19.72 -8.24 1.97
C PHE A 16 20.84 -7.74 2.87
N THR A 17 21.38 -6.58 2.54
CA THR A 17 22.31 -5.89 3.43
C THR A 17 21.54 -5.33 4.63
N LYS A 18 22.26 -4.97 5.70
CA LYS A 18 21.66 -4.21 6.80
C LYS A 18 21.00 -2.91 6.32
N GLU A 19 21.51 -2.32 5.25
CA GLU A 19 20.94 -1.12 4.64
C GLU A 19 19.62 -1.43 3.94
N ASP A 20 19.51 -2.57 3.23
CA ASP A 20 18.26 -2.95 2.58
C ASP A 20 17.15 -3.19 3.62
N LEU A 21 17.45 -3.78 4.77
CA LEU A 21 16.48 -4.05 5.83
C LEU A 21 16.20 -2.87 6.77
N ARG A 22 16.84 -1.72 6.55
CA ARG A 22 16.82 -0.59 7.48
C ARG A 22 15.44 0.02 7.67
N SER A 23 14.68 0.18 6.59
CA SER A 23 13.35 0.79 6.59
C SER A 23 12.43 0.09 5.61
N LEU A 24 11.11 0.39 5.64
CA LEU A 24 10.19 -0.09 4.61
C LEU A 24 10.57 0.45 3.23
N TYR A 25 11.07 1.69 3.18
CA TYR A 25 11.52 2.33 1.96
C TYR A 25 12.78 1.67 1.38
N SER A 26 13.77 1.33 2.20
CA SER A 26 15.02 0.73 1.72
C SER A 26 14.78 -0.63 1.08
N ILE A 27 13.94 -1.47 1.70
CA ILE A 27 13.67 -2.82 1.21
C ILE A 27 12.79 -2.81 -0.05
N VAL A 28 11.85 -1.87 -0.17
CA VAL A 28 11.07 -1.75 -1.42
C VAL A 28 11.94 -1.20 -2.56
N SER A 29 12.92 -0.35 -2.22
CA SER A 29 13.93 0.14 -3.17
C SER A 29 14.86 -0.98 -3.63
N TYR A 30 15.20 -1.93 -2.76
CA TYR A 30 15.88 -3.17 -3.15
C TYR A 30 15.04 -3.94 -4.18
N GLY A 31 13.76 -4.18 -3.90
CA GLY A 31 12.85 -4.86 -4.82
C GLY A 31 12.79 -4.18 -6.19
N ALA A 32 12.74 -2.85 -6.21
CA ALA A 32 12.76 -2.06 -7.44
C ALA A 32 14.05 -2.23 -8.25
N ARG A 33 15.22 -2.25 -7.59
CA ARG A 33 16.52 -2.51 -8.24
C ARG A 33 16.59 -3.94 -8.77
N HIS A 34 16.11 -4.90 -7.99
CA HIS A 34 16.10 -6.32 -8.35
C HIS A 34 15.20 -6.62 -9.56
N ALA A 35 14.03 -5.96 -9.64
CA ALA A 35 13.05 -6.19 -10.70
C ALA A 35 13.40 -5.58 -12.07
N SER A 36 14.28 -4.56 -12.10
CA SER A 36 14.40 -3.55 -13.15
C SER A 36 13.37 -2.43 -13.07
N GLU A 37 13.81 -1.19 -13.34
CA GLU A 37 12.95 0.00 -13.39
C GLU A 37 11.78 -0.09 -14.38
N LYS A 38 11.91 -0.96 -15.41
CA LYS A 38 10.90 -1.17 -16.44
C LYS A 38 9.88 -2.25 -16.07
N ALA A 39 10.16 -3.07 -15.07
CA ALA A 39 9.21 -4.08 -14.61
C ALA A 39 7.98 -3.42 -13.97
N GLU A 40 6.82 -4.06 -14.12
CA GLU A 40 5.57 -3.60 -13.53
C GLU A 40 5.62 -3.77 -12.00
N ALA A 41 5.31 -2.72 -11.26
CA ALA A 41 5.16 -2.75 -9.81
C ALA A 41 3.68 -2.82 -9.41
N ILE A 42 2.84 -2.04 -10.08
CA ILE A 42 1.40 -1.97 -9.79
C ILE A 42 0.62 -1.98 -11.11
N TRP A 43 -0.29 -2.93 -11.23
CA TRP A 43 -1.42 -2.90 -12.14
C TRP A 43 -2.63 -2.33 -11.41
N TYR A 44 -3.31 -1.34 -12.00
CA TYR A 44 -4.52 -0.75 -11.43
C TYR A 44 -5.52 -0.36 -12.52
N PHE A 45 -6.66 -1.07 -12.60
CA PHE A 45 -7.67 -0.87 -13.65
C PHE A 45 -7.12 -0.88 -15.09
N GLY A 46 -6.06 -1.65 -15.33
CA GLY A 46 -5.36 -1.72 -16.61
C GLY A 46 -4.29 -0.66 -16.83
N ASN A 47 -4.12 0.28 -15.90
CA ASN A 47 -2.95 1.15 -15.86
C ASN A 47 -1.76 0.36 -15.30
N ARG A 48 -0.55 0.61 -15.81
CA ARG A 48 0.67 -0.11 -15.43
C ARG A 48 1.70 0.88 -14.94
N ILE A 49 2.04 0.78 -13.66
CA ILE A 49 3.06 1.60 -13.02
C ILE A 49 4.31 0.74 -12.89
N THR A 50 5.41 1.17 -13.50
CA THR A 50 6.68 0.44 -13.38
C THR A 50 7.35 0.72 -12.04
N TYR A 51 8.29 -0.13 -11.62
CA TYR A 51 9.09 0.10 -10.42
C TYR A 51 9.85 1.43 -10.46
N GLY A 52 10.40 1.82 -11.61
CA GLY A 52 11.05 3.12 -11.77
C GLY A 52 10.06 4.27 -11.59
N GLN A 53 8.84 4.17 -12.12
CA GLN A 53 7.81 5.19 -11.90
C GLN A 53 7.35 5.22 -10.44
N PHE A 54 7.17 4.05 -9.84
CA PHE A 54 6.74 3.88 -8.45
C PHE A 54 7.71 4.54 -7.47
N ILE A 55 9.01 4.26 -7.55
CA ILE A 55 10.02 4.90 -6.69
C ILE A 55 10.07 6.41 -6.93
N ARG A 56 10.04 6.87 -8.18
CA ARG A 56 10.04 8.31 -8.47
C ARG A 56 8.81 9.03 -7.91
N ASP A 57 7.64 8.40 -7.93
CA ASP A 57 6.43 8.98 -7.35
C ASP A 57 6.45 8.97 -5.82
N ILE A 58 7.05 7.93 -5.22
CA ILE A 58 7.30 7.88 -3.77
C ILE A 58 8.19 9.04 -3.34
N ASP A 59 9.33 9.25 -4.00
CA ASP A 59 10.27 10.33 -3.68
C ASP A 59 9.66 11.71 -3.93
N ALA A 60 8.91 11.86 -5.04
CA ALA A 60 8.20 13.10 -5.35
C ALA A 60 7.13 13.44 -4.30
N PHE A 61 6.33 12.46 -3.87
CA PHE A 61 5.34 12.70 -2.82
C PHE A 61 6.02 12.97 -1.46
N ALA A 62 7.08 12.25 -1.11
CA ALA A 62 7.89 12.51 0.08
C ALA A 62 8.43 13.94 0.11
N ALA A 63 8.93 14.45 -1.03
CA ALA A 63 9.39 15.82 -1.14
C ALA A 63 8.24 16.82 -0.98
N GLY A 64 7.07 16.52 -1.54
CA GLY A 64 5.85 17.30 -1.34
C GLY A 64 5.41 17.37 0.13
N LEU A 65 5.50 16.25 0.87
CA LEU A 65 5.22 16.20 2.30
C LEU A 65 6.19 17.08 3.12
N VAL A 66 7.48 17.02 2.81
CA VAL A 66 8.50 17.88 3.46
C VAL A 66 8.21 19.36 3.19
N GLN A 67 7.84 19.72 1.96
CA GLN A 67 7.51 21.11 1.60
C GLN A 67 6.30 21.68 2.34
N ILE A 68 5.32 20.84 2.68
CA ILE A 68 4.16 21.26 3.49
C ILE A 68 4.42 21.15 5.01
N GLY A 69 5.64 20.80 5.42
CA GLY A 69 6.10 20.85 6.80
C GLY A 69 6.03 19.53 7.56
N VAL A 70 5.84 18.38 6.89
CA VAL A 70 5.98 17.06 7.52
C VAL A 70 7.44 16.82 7.90
N LYS A 71 7.67 16.35 9.12
CA LYS A 71 8.99 16.09 9.70
C LYS A 71 9.10 14.65 10.17
N LYS A 72 10.34 14.18 10.38
CA LYS A 72 10.62 12.91 11.06
C LYS A 72 9.85 12.84 12.39
N GLY A 73 9.20 11.72 12.66
CA GLY A 73 8.39 11.48 13.86
C GLY A 73 6.96 11.99 13.80
N ASP A 74 6.58 12.81 12.80
CA ASP A 74 5.18 13.21 12.63
C ASP A 74 4.32 12.00 12.23
N PHE A 75 3.08 11.97 12.72
CA PHE A 75 2.09 11.01 12.25
C PHE A 75 1.28 11.58 11.08
N VAL A 76 1.14 10.79 10.03
CA VAL A 76 0.30 11.10 8.87
C VAL A 76 -0.77 10.02 8.74
N THR A 77 -2.03 10.41 8.87
CA THR A 77 -3.16 9.47 8.74
C THR A 77 -3.39 9.12 7.28
N ILE A 78 -3.44 7.83 6.98
CA ILE A 78 -3.89 7.31 5.70
C ILE A 78 -5.30 6.74 5.91
N PHE A 79 -6.28 7.42 5.35
CA PHE A 79 -7.70 7.08 5.37
C PHE A 79 -8.18 6.78 3.95
N LEU A 80 -7.50 5.82 3.31
CA LEU A 80 -7.64 5.49 1.88
C LEU A 80 -7.99 4.01 1.68
N PRO A 81 -8.74 3.66 0.61
CA PRO A 81 -8.89 2.29 0.15
C PRO A 81 -7.63 1.81 -0.59
N ASN A 82 -7.67 0.59 -1.12
CA ASN A 82 -6.58 -0.02 -1.88
C ASN A 82 -6.40 0.65 -3.26
N ILE A 83 -5.75 1.81 -3.26
CA ILE A 83 -5.42 2.60 -4.46
C ILE A 83 -3.92 2.87 -4.52
N PRO A 84 -3.33 3.16 -5.70
CA PRO A 84 -1.90 3.38 -5.82
C PRO A 84 -1.35 4.45 -4.86
N GLN A 85 -2.13 5.50 -4.61
CA GLN A 85 -1.77 6.54 -3.63
C GLN A 85 -1.61 6.01 -2.22
N CYS A 86 -2.44 5.05 -1.78
CA CYS A 86 -2.33 4.44 -0.46
C CYS A 86 -0.99 3.69 -0.33
N VAL A 87 -0.65 2.89 -1.35
CA VAL A 87 0.61 2.13 -1.38
C VAL A 87 1.82 3.06 -1.41
N MET A 88 1.83 4.05 -2.31
CA MET A 88 2.93 5.02 -2.43
C MET A 88 3.09 5.86 -1.15
N ALA A 89 1.98 6.29 -0.53
CA ALA A 89 2.01 7.10 0.67
C ALA A 89 2.76 6.44 1.82
N VAL A 90 2.54 5.13 2.03
CA VAL A 90 3.22 4.39 3.11
C VAL A 90 4.74 4.52 2.99
N TYR A 91 5.27 4.29 1.78
CA TYR A 91 6.70 4.38 1.53
C TYR A 91 7.22 5.82 1.53
N SER A 92 6.43 6.80 1.06
CA SER A 92 6.82 8.21 1.07
C SER A 92 6.91 8.79 2.49
N ILE A 93 5.96 8.43 3.35
CA ILE A 93 5.93 8.83 4.76
C ILE A 93 7.11 8.19 5.48
N ASN A 94 7.32 6.89 5.26
CA ASN A 94 8.46 6.17 5.83
C ASN A 94 9.81 6.74 5.35
N ARG A 95 9.95 7.09 4.07
CA ARG A 95 11.18 7.66 3.48
C ARG A 95 11.69 8.91 4.21
N ILE A 96 10.79 9.69 4.81
CA ILE A 96 11.14 10.92 5.53
C ILE A 96 11.13 10.73 7.06
N GLY A 97 11.00 9.49 7.51
CA GLY A 97 10.96 9.10 8.93
C GLY A 97 9.69 9.53 9.66
N ALA A 98 8.63 9.87 8.93
CA ALA A 98 7.30 10.07 9.50
C ALA A 98 6.61 8.70 9.67
N VAL A 99 5.54 8.67 10.45
CA VAL A 99 4.84 7.44 10.86
C VAL A 99 3.47 7.36 10.20
N CYS A 100 3.16 6.22 9.60
CA CYS A 100 1.86 5.98 8.98
C CYS A 100 0.81 5.68 10.05
N ASN A 101 -0.22 6.52 10.18
CA ASN A 101 -1.39 6.19 10.97
C ASN A 101 -2.47 5.56 10.06
N LEU A 102 -2.55 4.23 10.02
CA LEU A 102 -3.42 3.50 9.08
C LEU A 102 -4.82 3.30 9.66
N VAL A 103 -5.81 4.00 9.09
CA VAL A 103 -7.21 3.96 9.56
C VAL A 103 -8.09 3.36 8.47
N HIS A 104 -9.04 2.50 8.85
CA HIS A 104 -9.98 1.90 7.90
C HIS A 104 -10.80 3.01 7.21
N PRO A 105 -10.83 3.11 5.87
CA PRO A 105 -11.50 4.19 5.12
C PRO A 105 -13.02 4.26 5.28
N LEU A 106 -13.64 3.28 5.97
CA LEU A 106 -15.06 3.20 6.26
C LEU A 106 -15.34 3.35 7.77
N SER A 107 -14.31 3.61 8.58
CA SER A 107 -14.52 3.99 9.98
C SER A 107 -15.45 5.18 10.09
N THR A 108 -16.24 5.18 11.15
CA THR A 108 -17.08 6.31 11.51
C THR A 108 -16.23 7.55 11.76
N ARG A 109 -16.86 8.73 11.70
CA ARG A 109 -16.18 9.98 12.02
C ARG A 109 -15.59 9.98 13.44
N ALA A 110 -16.30 9.43 14.42
CA ALA A 110 -15.85 9.37 15.80
C ALA A 110 -14.59 8.50 15.95
N GLU A 111 -14.56 7.33 15.30
CA GLU A 111 -13.38 6.46 15.26
C GLU A 111 -12.20 7.15 14.57
N LEU A 112 -12.43 7.81 13.43
CA LEU A 112 -11.39 8.57 12.74
C LEU A 112 -10.83 9.69 13.63
N GLU A 113 -11.69 10.45 14.28
CA GLU A 113 -11.30 11.55 15.17
C GLU A 113 -10.51 11.03 16.39
N HIS A 114 -10.94 9.91 16.98
CA HIS A 114 -10.19 9.23 18.04
C HIS A 114 -8.79 8.82 17.55
N CYS A 115 -8.71 8.14 16.40
CA CYS A 115 -7.44 7.70 15.82
C CYS A 115 -6.49 8.87 15.51
N VAL A 116 -7.01 9.98 14.97
CA VAL A 116 -6.22 11.18 14.65
C VAL A 116 -5.73 11.87 15.91
N LYS A 117 -6.58 11.99 16.95
CA LYS A 117 -6.20 12.57 18.24
C LYS A 117 -5.19 11.72 18.98
N LEU A 118 -5.33 10.39 18.94
CA LEU A 118 -4.42 9.46 19.60
C LEU A 118 -2.97 9.62 19.12
N THR A 119 -2.79 9.93 17.83
CA THR A 119 -1.47 10.09 17.21
C THR A 119 -1.08 11.55 16.96
N ASP A 120 -1.91 12.51 17.34
CA ASP A 120 -1.75 13.94 17.00
C ASP A 120 -1.44 14.14 15.49
N SER A 121 -2.17 13.42 14.62
CA SER A 121 -1.89 13.45 13.19
C SER A 121 -2.24 14.80 12.59
N ARG A 122 -1.24 15.46 11.98
CA ARG A 122 -1.41 16.80 11.38
C ARG A 122 -1.96 16.78 9.96
N PHE A 123 -1.86 15.64 9.28
CA PHE A 123 -2.29 15.44 7.90
C PHE A 123 -3.10 14.17 7.77
N ILE A 124 -4.13 14.20 6.93
CA ILE A 124 -4.96 13.05 6.58
C ILE A 124 -5.01 12.90 5.07
N LEU A 125 -4.57 11.77 4.54
CA LEU A 125 -4.87 11.39 3.16
C LEU A 125 -6.26 10.79 3.11
N ALA A 126 -7.16 11.42 2.37
CA ALA A 126 -8.54 10.98 2.19
C ALA A 126 -8.88 10.98 0.70
N PHE A 127 -9.83 10.17 0.26
CA PHE A 127 -10.26 10.15 -1.13
C PHE A 127 -11.54 10.95 -1.33
N GLU A 128 -11.90 11.25 -2.58
CA GLU A 128 -13.03 12.12 -2.92
C GLU A 128 -14.39 11.64 -2.37
N GLY A 129 -14.48 10.39 -1.91
CA GLY A 129 -15.67 9.81 -1.33
C GLY A 129 -15.79 9.93 0.19
N ASN A 130 -14.70 10.18 0.91
CA ASN A 130 -14.70 10.18 2.38
C ASN A 130 -14.09 11.45 3.01
N GLU A 131 -13.48 12.33 2.22
CA GLU A 131 -12.80 13.53 2.72
C GLU A 131 -13.66 14.49 3.55
N GLY A 132 -14.97 14.58 3.28
CA GLY A 132 -15.87 15.41 4.08
C GLY A 132 -15.97 14.97 5.53
N MET A 133 -15.71 13.68 5.82
CA MET A 133 -15.66 13.19 7.19
C MET A 133 -14.47 13.76 7.97
N CYS A 134 -13.44 14.26 7.29
CA CYS A 134 -12.25 14.83 7.90
C CYS A 134 -12.42 16.30 8.32
N GLU A 135 -13.48 16.98 7.86
CA GLU A 135 -13.69 18.41 8.10
C GLU A 135 -13.75 18.69 9.62
N GLY A 136 -12.97 19.65 10.12
CA GLY A 136 -12.98 20.03 11.53
C GLY A 136 -12.31 19.06 12.52
N ILE A 137 -11.67 17.98 12.05
CA ILE A 137 -10.91 17.05 12.92
C ILE A 137 -9.58 17.67 13.41
N GLY A 138 -9.15 18.81 12.83
CA GLY A 138 -7.93 19.52 13.24
C GLY A 138 -6.68 19.11 12.45
N ALA A 139 -6.84 18.31 11.39
CA ALA A 139 -5.76 17.89 10.50
C ALA A 139 -6.00 18.35 9.06
N LYS A 140 -4.93 18.67 8.34
CA LYS A 140 -5.01 19.11 6.94
C LYS A 140 -5.27 17.93 6.01
N VAL A 141 -6.32 18.03 5.21
CA VAL A 141 -6.68 16.98 4.24
C VAL A 141 -5.79 17.06 3.00
N ILE A 142 -5.27 15.92 2.58
CA ILE A 142 -4.64 15.68 1.28
C ILE A 142 -5.58 14.78 0.48
N ARG A 143 -6.28 15.38 -0.48
CA ARG A 143 -7.25 14.70 -1.33
C ARG A 143 -6.53 13.82 -2.34
N CYS A 144 -6.82 12.54 -2.28
CA CYS A 144 -6.46 11.54 -3.28
C CYS A 144 -7.68 11.29 -4.18
N ARG A 145 -7.43 11.05 -5.46
CA ARG A 145 -8.50 10.79 -6.43
C ARG A 145 -8.35 9.40 -7.02
N ILE A 146 -9.33 8.54 -6.79
CA ILE A 146 -9.41 7.19 -7.37
C ILE A 146 -9.15 7.19 -8.89
N PRO A 147 -9.75 8.08 -9.72
CA PRO A 147 -9.57 8.08 -11.16
C PRO A 147 -8.22 8.60 -11.64
N SER A 148 -7.39 9.20 -10.77
CA SER A 148 -6.09 9.79 -11.18
C SER A 148 -5.09 8.76 -11.71
N TYR A 149 -5.27 7.48 -11.36
CA TYR A 149 -4.42 6.39 -11.82
C TYR A 149 -5.14 5.44 -12.80
N PHE A 150 -6.30 5.83 -13.34
CA PHE A 150 -6.90 5.10 -14.47
C PHE A 150 -6.03 5.25 -15.73
N PRO A 151 -6.13 4.34 -16.71
CA PRO A 151 -5.36 4.41 -17.94
C PRO A 151 -5.47 5.75 -18.68
N GLY A 152 -4.49 6.04 -19.54
CA GLY A 152 -4.60 7.10 -20.54
C GLY A 152 -5.58 6.75 -21.68
N GLY A 153 -5.75 7.68 -22.62
CA GLY A 153 -6.50 7.46 -23.85
C GLY A 153 -8.02 7.30 -23.70
N PRO A 154 -8.72 6.86 -24.76
CA PRO A 154 -10.18 6.80 -24.81
C PRO A 154 -10.80 5.90 -23.74
N LYS A 155 -10.20 4.73 -23.49
CA LYS A 155 -10.65 3.80 -22.44
C LYS A 155 -10.63 4.48 -21.07
N GLY A 156 -9.52 5.13 -20.73
CA GLY A 156 -9.38 5.89 -19.49
C GLY A 156 -10.39 7.02 -19.35
N ALA A 157 -10.63 7.76 -20.43
CA ALA A 157 -11.61 8.84 -20.44
C ALA A 157 -13.03 8.30 -20.17
N GLY A 158 -13.41 7.19 -20.79
CA GLY A 158 -14.68 6.51 -20.53
C GLY A 158 -14.80 6.03 -19.09
N MET A 159 -13.73 5.45 -18.52
CA MET A 159 -13.72 5.02 -17.12
C MET A 159 -13.88 6.20 -16.15
N ARG A 160 -13.21 7.33 -16.40
CA ARG A 160 -13.35 8.55 -15.60
C ARG A 160 -14.76 9.13 -15.69
N ALA A 161 -15.35 9.13 -16.89
CA ALA A 161 -16.73 9.57 -17.08
C ALA A 161 -17.73 8.66 -16.35
N GLY A 162 -17.56 7.33 -16.46
CA GLY A 162 -18.38 6.35 -15.75
C GLY A 162 -18.25 6.45 -14.22
N PHE A 163 -17.03 6.64 -13.71
CA PHE A 163 -16.78 6.86 -12.29
C PHE A 163 -17.45 8.15 -11.77
N LYS A 164 -17.49 9.21 -12.58
CA LYS A 164 -18.23 10.44 -12.22
C LYS A 164 -19.74 10.20 -12.09
N LEU A 165 -20.28 9.22 -12.82
CA LEU A 165 -21.70 8.83 -12.76
C LEU A 165 -22.00 7.87 -11.60
N LEU A 166 -21.05 7.00 -11.23
CA LEU A 166 -21.15 5.99 -10.18
C LEU A 166 -20.40 6.42 -8.91
N LYS A 167 -21.13 6.84 -7.86
CA LYS A 167 -20.63 7.17 -6.49
C LYS A 167 -19.73 8.43 -6.49
N PHE A 168 -20.19 9.61 -6.07
CA PHE A 168 -20.38 10.09 -4.70
C PHE A 168 -21.30 11.33 -4.71
N HIS A 169 -22.43 11.27 -5.42
CA HIS A 169 -23.40 12.37 -5.43
C HIS A 169 -23.83 12.68 -4.00
N GLY A 170 -23.47 13.87 -3.51
CA GLY A 170 -23.77 14.33 -2.15
C GLY A 170 -22.68 14.09 -1.10
N ALA A 171 -21.53 13.49 -1.42
CA ALA A 171 -20.42 13.45 -0.47
C ALA A 171 -19.92 14.87 -0.18
N ALA A 172 -19.88 15.22 1.11
CA ALA A 172 -19.31 16.48 1.55
C ALA A 172 -17.83 16.56 1.14
N LYS A 173 -17.39 17.74 0.72
CA LYS A 173 -15.99 18.01 0.38
C LYS A 173 -15.31 18.71 1.54
N ALA A 174 -14.05 18.37 1.79
CA ALA A 174 -13.23 19.17 2.69
C ALA A 174 -12.98 20.56 2.09
N SER A 175 -13.15 21.60 2.91
CA SER A 175 -13.15 23.01 2.47
C SER A 175 -11.76 23.50 2.04
N ASN A 176 -10.70 22.98 2.67
CA ASN A 176 -9.30 23.41 2.47
C ASN A 176 -8.36 22.21 2.29
N ALA A 177 -8.67 21.34 1.32
CA ALA A 177 -7.83 20.19 0.99
C ALA A 177 -6.72 20.55 -0.01
N ALA A 178 -5.50 20.06 0.24
CA ALA A 178 -4.46 20.02 -0.78
C ALA A 178 -4.72 18.82 -1.71
N GLU A 179 -4.32 18.88 -2.98
CA GLU A 179 -4.46 17.73 -3.90
C GLU A 179 -3.17 16.91 -3.93
N TRP A 180 -3.27 15.58 -3.82
CA TRP A 180 -2.15 14.64 -3.98
C TRP A 180 -1.30 14.95 -5.22
N THR A 181 -1.96 15.20 -6.35
CA THR A 181 -1.29 15.46 -7.63
C THR A 181 -0.45 16.73 -7.60
N ASP A 182 -0.88 17.75 -6.86
CA ASP A 182 -0.14 19.01 -6.74
C ASP A 182 1.10 18.82 -5.88
N LEU A 183 1.00 18.03 -4.79
CA LEU A 183 2.14 17.69 -3.93
C LEU A 183 3.18 16.86 -4.70
N VAL A 184 2.75 15.83 -5.42
CA VAL A 184 3.65 15.02 -6.28
C VAL A 184 4.32 15.90 -7.34
N LYS A 185 3.57 16.78 -8.01
CA LYS A 185 4.12 17.69 -9.03
C LYS A 185 5.12 18.68 -8.43
N SER A 186 4.80 19.26 -7.28
CA SER A 186 5.67 20.21 -6.57
C SER A 186 6.95 19.55 -6.09
N GLY A 187 6.83 18.37 -5.46
CA GLY A 187 7.98 17.60 -5.00
C GLY A 187 8.87 17.12 -6.14
N ARG A 188 8.28 16.64 -7.25
CA ARG A 188 9.04 16.29 -8.46
C ARG A 188 9.81 17.49 -9.00
N LYS A 189 9.15 18.65 -9.16
CA LYS A 189 9.80 19.89 -9.60
C LYS A 189 10.95 20.30 -8.67
N PHE A 190 10.79 20.12 -7.36
CA PHE A 190 11.84 20.43 -6.39
C PHE A 190 13.06 19.53 -6.57
N LEU A 191 12.86 18.21 -6.72
CA LEU A 191 13.93 17.25 -6.96
C LEU A 191 14.63 17.50 -8.31
N ASP A 192 13.87 17.75 -9.37
CA ASP A 192 14.40 18.04 -10.71
C ASP A 192 15.27 19.31 -10.73
N ASN A 193 14.98 20.28 -9.83
CA ASN A 193 15.76 21.50 -9.66
C ASN A 193 16.94 21.36 -8.68
N GLY A 194 17.35 20.12 -8.35
CA GLY A 194 18.48 19.84 -7.44
C GLY A 194 18.14 19.93 -5.96
N GLY A 195 16.86 20.12 -5.60
CA GLY A 195 16.38 19.94 -4.25
C GLY A 195 16.63 18.50 -3.77
N LYS A 196 16.90 18.33 -2.48
CA LYS A 196 17.19 17.02 -1.88
C LYS A 196 16.18 16.72 -0.79
N LEU A 197 15.72 15.47 -0.74
CA LEU A 197 15.04 14.96 0.45
C LEU A 197 15.98 15.08 1.66
N PRO A 198 15.43 15.18 2.88
CA PRO A 198 16.21 15.01 4.09
C PRO A 198 17.02 13.72 4.05
N GLU A 199 18.17 13.74 4.73
CA GLU A 199 18.97 12.54 4.94
C GLU A 199 18.09 11.44 5.52
N ASP A 200 18.18 10.25 4.91
CA ASP A 200 17.43 9.10 5.40
C ASP A 200 18.09 8.61 6.70
N THR A 201 17.55 9.05 7.83
CA THR A 201 18.03 8.67 9.17
C THR A 201 17.13 7.64 9.84
N VAL A 202 16.22 6.99 9.09
CA VAL A 202 15.31 5.97 9.63
C VAL A 202 16.12 4.78 10.14
N GLN A 203 15.75 4.28 11.31
CA GLN A 203 16.33 3.08 11.93
C GLN A 203 15.33 1.91 11.91
N PRO A 204 15.81 0.66 11.95
CA PRO A 204 14.95 -0.53 11.98
C PRO A 204 13.90 -0.51 13.12
N GLU A 205 14.29 -0.01 14.29
CA GLU A 205 13.45 0.09 15.48
C GLU A 205 12.47 1.27 15.47
N ASP A 206 12.61 2.22 14.53
CA ASP A 206 11.67 3.33 14.40
C ASP A 206 10.28 2.78 14.04
N VAL A 207 9.24 3.35 14.65
CA VAL A 207 7.84 3.01 14.34
C VAL A 207 7.55 3.44 12.90
N ALA A 208 7.10 2.49 12.07
CA ALA A 208 6.75 2.74 10.68
C ALA A 208 5.24 2.93 10.50
N ALA A 209 4.43 2.18 11.25
CA ALA A 209 2.98 2.21 11.15
C ALA A 209 2.28 2.02 12.49
N ILE A 210 1.13 2.70 12.65
CA ILE A 210 0.11 2.42 13.65
C ILE A 210 -1.04 1.72 12.95
N MET A 211 -1.44 0.56 13.47
CA MET A 211 -2.63 -0.18 13.01
C MET A 211 -3.57 -0.44 14.18
N TYR A 212 -4.87 -0.46 13.92
CA TYR A 212 -5.86 -0.56 15.00
C TYR A 212 -6.41 -1.97 15.14
N THR A 213 -6.58 -2.39 16.39
CA THR A 213 -7.28 -3.63 16.74
C THR A 213 -8.57 -3.29 17.48
N GLY A 214 -9.67 -3.91 17.06
CA GLY A 214 -10.94 -3.84 17.76
C GLY A 214 -11.04 -5.00 18.75
N GLY A 215 -11.06 -4.71 20.05
CA GLY A 215 -11.62 -5.63 21.03
C GLY A 215 -13.15 -5.52 21.01
N THR A 216 -13.86 -6.56 21.44
CA THR A 216 -15.34 -6.60 21.41
C THR A 216 -16.03 -5.60 22.37
N THR A 217 -15.28 -4.82 23.15
CA THR A 217 -15.84 -4.02 24.26
C THR A 217 -15.15 -2.67 24.51
N GLY A 218 -14.42 -2.07 23.55
CA GLY A 218 -13.78 -0.76 23.81
C GLY A 218 -13.21 -0.03 22.58
N GLU A 219 -12.78 1.21 22.81
CA GLU A 219 -12.14 2.07 21.81
C GLU A 219 -10.95 1.37 21.14
N PRO A 220 -10.74 1.53 19.81
CA PRO A 220 -9.64 0.91 19.09
C PRO A 220 -8.28 1.29 19.69
N LYS A 221 -7.41 0.28 19.84
CA LYS A 221 -6.04 0.47 20.33
C LYS A 221 -5.07 0.50 19.14
N GLY A 222 -4.22 1.53 19.09
CA GLY A 222 -3.15 1.64 18.11
C GLY A 222 -1.97 0.74 18.47
N VAL A 223 -1.64 -0.20 17.59
CA VAL A 223 -0.48 -1.09 17.68
C VAL A 223 0.66 -0.46 16.89
N MET A 224 1.78 -0.21 17.57
CA MET A 224 3.00 0.30 16.94
C MET A 224 3.75 -0.85 16.26
N LEU A 225 3.98 -0.73 14.96
CA LEU A 225 4.78 -1.64 14.16
C LEU A 225 6.05 -0.94 13.70
N THR A 226 7.21 -1.50 14.05
CA THR A 226 8.52 -0.99 13.64
C THR A 226 8.86 -1.43 12.21
N ASN A 227 9.81 -0.74 11.57
CA ASN A 227 10.34 -1.16 10.27
C ASN A 227 10.84 -2.61 10.32
N GLU A 228 11.62 -2.96 11.35
CA GLU A 228 12.16 -4.30 11.57
C GLU A 228 11.04 -5.35 11.70
N SER A 229 10.01 -5.08 12.51
CA SER A 229 8.93 -6.04 12.73
C SER A 229 8.19 -6.42 11.43
N ILE A 230 8.08 -5.47 10.51
CA ILE A 230 7.44 -5.66 9.21
C ILE A 230 8.43 -6.33 8.24
N ASN A 231 9.67 -5.85 8.16
CA ASN A 231 10.70 -6.35 7.26
C ASN A 231 11.11 -7.81 7.54
N VAL A 232 11.15 -8.23 8.81
CA VAL A 232 11.43 -9.63 9.18
C VAL A 232 10.39 -10.58 8.59
N SER A 233 9.11 -10.19 8.59
CA SER A 233 8.07 -10.99 7.94
C SER A 233 8.29 -11.13 6.42
N THR A 234 8.87 -10.09 5.80
CA THR A 234 9.24 -10.09 4.38
C THR A 234 10.37 -11.04 4.07
N THR A 235 11.43 -11.02 4.86
CA THR A 235 12.54 -11.95 4.68
C THR A 235 12.10 -13.40 4.85
N ASP A 236 11.21 -13.67 5.81
CA ASP A 236 10.67 -15.02 6.04
C ASP A 236 9.85 -15.54 4.86
N MET A 237 8.94 -14.74 4.31
CA MET A 237 8.15 -15.13 3.14
C MET A 237 9.04 -15.44 1.95
N MET A 238 10.01 -14.55 1.67
CA MET A 238 10.92 -14.69 0.55
C MET A 238 11.73 -15.98 0.61
N VAL A 239 12.23 -16.32 1.80
CA VAL A 239 13.10 -17.49 2.00
C VAL A 239 12.31 -18.79 2.10
N LEU A 240 11.18 -18.78 2.81
CA LEU A 240 10.44 -20.00 3.14
C LEU A 240 9.38 -20.37 2.10
N LYS A 241 8.79 -19.39 1.41
CA LYS A 241 7.65 -19.63 0.51
C LYS A 241 8.05 -19.61 -0.96
N PHE A 242 9.09 -18.88 -1.33
CA PHE A 242 9.52 -18.77 -2.72
C PHE A 242 10.80 -19.55 -3.04
N ASN A 243 11.33 -20.36 -2.11
CA ASN A 243 12.49 -21.25 -2.33
C ASN A 243 13.67 -20.57 -3.06
N ASN A 244 13.95 -19.29 -2.77
CA ASN A 244 14.95 -18.46 -3.44
C ASN A 244 14.79 -18.38 -4.99
N ARG A 245 13.59 -18.57 -5.54
CA ARG A 245 13.34 -18.43 -6.98
C ARG A 245 13.16 -16.96 -7.37
N PRO A 246 13.57 -16.56 -8.60
CA PRO A 246 13.25 -15.26 -9.13
C PRO A 246 11.73 -15.09 -9.19
N HIS A 247 11.23 -14.05 -8.54
CA HIS A 247 9.82 -13.71 -8.43
C HIS A 247 9.52 -12.37 -9.13
N VAL A 248 10.53 -11.81 -9.77
CA VAL A 248 10.41 -10.61 -10.61
C VAL A 248 9.32 -10.84 -11.66
N GLY A 249 8.32 -9.96 -11.65
CA GLY A 249 7.21 -10.01 -12.61
C GLY A 249 6.09 -11.02 -12.27
N MET A 250 6.24 -11.84 -11.23
CA MET A 250 5.12 -12.62 -10.69
C MET A 250 4.02 -11.67 -10.21
N ALA A 251 2.77 -12.01 -10.52
CA ALA A 251 1.58 -11.25 -10.22
C ALA A 251 0.92 -11.73 -8.93
N PHE A 252 0.83 -10.80 -7.99
CA PHE A 252 0.21 -10.99 -6.69
C PHE A 252 -1.17 -10.31 -6.66
N LEU A 253 -2.22 -11.04 -6.30
CA LEU A 253 -3.57 -10.48 -6.20
C LEU A 253 -3.72 -9.62 -4.94
N SER A 254 -4.12 -8.36 -5.10
CA SER A 254 -4.05 -7.39 -4.00
C SER A 254 -5.36 -6.62 -3.82
N PHE A 255 -6.30 -7.20 -3.08
CA PHE A 255 -7.54 -6.55 -2.64
C PHE A 255 -7.69 -6.54 -1.10
N LEU A 256 -6.83 -7.26 -0.37
CA LEU A 256 -6.85 -7.24 1.10
C LEU A 256 -6.40 -5.88 1.63
N PRO A 257 -7.03 -5.35 2.69
CA PRO A 257 -6.93 -3.92 2.96
C PRO A 257 -5.57 -3.49 3.53
N VAL A 258 -5.00 -2.40 3.00
CA VAL A 258 -3.69 -1.86 3.45
C VAL A 258 -3.70 -1.38 4.91
N PHE A 259 -4.85 -1.04 5.48
CA PHE A 259 -4.92 -0.65 6.89
C PHE A 259 -4.89 -1.85 7.86
N HIS A 260 -4.86 -3.08 7.36
CA HIS A 260 -4.78 -4.30 8.14
C HIS A 260 -3.43 -5.00 7.89
N ALA A 261 -2.81 -5.55 8.95
CA ALA A 261 -1.48 -6.15 8.86
C ALA A 261 -1.36 -7.24 7.78
N PHE A 262 -2.40 -8.06 7.59
CA PHE A 262 -2.43 -9.05 6.51
C PHE A 262 -2.36 -8.40 5.12
N GLY A 263 -3.17 -7.37 4.88
CA GLY A 263 -3.21 -6.69 3.58
C GLY A 263 -1.96 -5.86 3.32
N PHE A 264 -1.45 -5.14 4.32
CA PHE A 264 -0.22 -4.38 4.11
C PHE A 264 1.03 -5.24 4.11
N CYS A 265 1.33 -5.92 5.22
CA CYS A 265 2.59 -6.63 5.35
C CYS A 265 2.65 -7.73 4.28
N MET A 266 1.73 -8.68 4.29
CA MET A 266 1.84 -9.85 3.41
C MET A 266 1.46 -9.59 1.96
N VAL A 267 0.39 -8.81 1.72
CA VAL A 267 -0.15 -8.68 0.36
C VAL A 267 0.49 -7.57 -0.44
N ILE A 268 0.87 -6.45 0.19
CA ILE A 268 1.52 -5.33 -0.52
C ILE A 268 3.03 -5.36 -0.34
N HIS A 269 3.49 -5.33 0.91
CA HIS A 269 4.88 -5.03 1.22
C HIS A 269 5.81 -6.17 0.82
N GLN A 270 5.55 -7.38 1.30
CA GLN A 270 6.38 -8.54 0.99
C GLN A 270 6.60 -8.74 -0.52
N PRO A 271 5.57 -8.87 -1.38
CA PRO A 271 5.79 -9.09 -2.80
C PRO A 271 6.46 -7.92 -3.52
N LEU A 272 6.17 -6.66 -3.15
CA LEU A 272 6.83 -5.50 -3.76
C LEU A 272 8.35 -5.48 -3.48
N CYS A 273 8.77 -5.84 -2.26
CA CYS A 273 10.17 -5.97 -1.86
C CYS A 273 10.94 -7.03 -2.64
N GLY A 274 10.22 -7.99 -3.23
CA GLY A 274 10.81 -9.00 -4.09
C GLY A 274 10.87 -8.62 -5.58
N GLY A 275 10.18 -7.57 -6.01
CA GLY A 275 10.06 -7.29 -7.44
C GLY A 275 8.84 -7.90 -8.12
N MET A 276 7.90 -8.46 -7.34
CA MET A 276 6.61 -8.94 -7.86
C MET A 276 5.67 -7.77 -8.17
N ARG A 277 4.83 -7.92 -9.19
CA ARG A 277 3.81 -6.92 -9.51
C ARG A 277 2.54 -7.13 -8.70
N GLN A 278 1.97 -6.02 -8.23
CA GLN A 278 0.71 -5.96 -7.50
C GLN A 278 -0.45 -5.81 -8.47
N ILE A 279 -1.41 -6.72 -8.42
CA ILE A 279 -2.70 -6.58 -9.11
C ILE A 279 -3.66 -5.92 -8.13
N LEU A 280 -3.56 -4.59 -8.05
CA LEU A 280 -4.23 -3.79 -7.04
C LEU A 280 -5.70 -3.55 -7.41
N MET A 281 -6.59 -3.93 -6.49
CA MET A 281 -8.03 -3.74 -6.61
C MET A 281 -8.56 -3.02 -5.36
N PRO A 282 -9.37 -1.95 -5.52
CA PRO A 282 -9.93 -1.23 -4.37
C PRO A 282 -10.86 -2.07 -3.50
N GLU A 283 -11.57 -3.01 -4.13
CA GLU A 283 -12.57 -3.86 -3.49
C GLU A 283 -12.63 -5.23 -4.19
N PHE A 284 -13.13 -6.23 -3.48
CA PHE A 284 -13.35 -7.57 -4.01
C PHE A 284 -14.68 -7.64 -4.78
N ASP A 285 -14.61 -8.07 -6.04
CA ASP A 285 -15.76 -8.50 -6.83
C ASP A 285 -15.41 -9.81 -7.52
N ALA A 286 -16.12 -10.90 -7.19
CA ALA A 286 -15.73 -12.25 -7.58
C ALA A 286 -15.57 -12.42 -9.10
N LYS A 287 -16.50 -11.86 -9.89
CA LYS A 287 -16.47 -11.95 -11.35
C LYS A 287 -15.30 -11.15 -11.92
N SER A 288 -15.07 -9.93 -11.43
CA SER A 288 -13.97 -9.09 -11.89
C SER A 288 -12.61 -9.66 -11.47
N CYS A 289 -12.49 -10.15 -10.23
CA CYS A 289 -11.30 -10.83 -9.73
C CYS A 289 -10.94 -12.03 -10.61
N ALA A 290 -11.89 -12.96 -10.85
CA ALA A 290 -11.64 -14.14 -11.69
C ALA A 290 -11.21 -13.75 -13.11
N LYS A 291 -11.88 -12.77 -13.74
CA LYS A 291 -11.49 -12.26 -15.06
C LYS A 291 -10.09 -11.66 -15.08
N ILE A 292 -9.71 -10.93 -14.04
CA ILE A 292 -8.38 -10.33 -13.91
C ILE A 292 -7.33 -11.43 -13.69
N ILE A 293 -7.62 -12.43 -12.84
CA ILE A 293 -6.73 -13.59 -12.62
C ILE A 293 -6.35 -14.24 -13.95
N LEU A 294 -7.34 -14.56 -14.77
CA LEU A 294 -7.14 -15.19 -16.08
C LEU A 294 -6.42 -14.26 -17.06
N LYS A 295 -6.87 -13.01 -17.16
CA LYS A 295 -6.34 -12.04 -18.13
C LYS A 295 -4.90 -11.63 -17.84
N GLU A 296 -4.60 -11.36 -16.59
CA GLU A 296 -3.29 -10.88 -16.15
C GLU A 296 -2.37 -12.03 -15.74
N ARG A 297 -2.82 -13.30 -15.83
CA ARG A 297 -2.09 -14.50 -15.42
C ARG A 297 -1.53 -14.36 -14.00
N VAL A 298 -2.43 -14.14 -13.04
CA VAL A 298 -2.08 -13.91 -11.64
C VAL A 298 -1.67 -15.22 -10.98
N ASP A 299 -0.41 -15.33 -10.57
CA ASP A 299 0.15 -16.59 -10.06
C ASP A 299 0.01 -16.77 -8.55
N THR A 300 -0.14 -15.68 -7.80
CA THR A 300 -0.24 -15.72 -6.33
C THR A 300 -1.56 -15.11 -5.88
N VAL A 301 -2.41 -15.94 -5.28
CA VAL A 301 -3.80 -15.60 -4.94
C VAL A 301 -4.01 -15.75 -3.43
N PRO A 302 -3.70 -14.72 -2.62
CA PRO A 302 -4.16 -14.63 -1.25
C PRO A 302 -5.67 -14.36 -1.22
N CYS A 303 -6.41 -15.08 -0.38
CA CYS A 303 -7.84 -14.90 -0.23
C CYS A 303 -8.33 -15.35 1.14
N VAL A 304 -9.64 -15.25 1.38
CA VAL A 304 -10.32 -15.93 2.48
C VAL A 304 -11.22 -17.03 1.90
N PRO A 305 -11.63 -18.06 2.67
CA PRO A 305 -12.36 -19.21 2.11
C PRO A 305 -13.62 -18.81 1.34
N THR A 306 -14.41 -17.88 1.87
CA THR A 306 -15.65 -17.41 1.25
C THR A 306 -15.44 -16.71 -0.09
N MET A 307 -14.27 -16.11 -0.31
CA MET A 307 -13.95 -15.46 -1.58
C MET A 307 -13.53 -16.46 -2.65
N PHE A 308 -12.82 -17.54 -2.27
CA PHE A 308 -12.55 -18.65 -3.19
C PHE A 308 -13.84 -19.31 -3.68
N GLU A 309 -14.78 -19.58 -2.77
CA GLU A 309 -16.10 -20.12 -3.12
C GLU A 309 -16.82 -19.25 -4.14
N ARG A 310 -16.84 -17.92 -3.93
CA ARG A 310 -17.48 -16.98 -4.85
C ARG A 310 -16.81 -16.87 -6.21
N MET A 311 -15.49 -17.12 -6.30
CA MET A 311 -14.76 -17.12 -7.57
C MET A 311 -14.83 -18.45 -8.32
N TYR A 312 -15.17 -19.55 -7.64
CA TYR A 312 -15.09 -20.91 -8.19
C TYR A 312 -15.82 -21.08 -9.52
N ASP A 313 -17.07 -20.64 -9.62
CA ASP A 313 -17.87 -20.76 -10.84
C ASP A 313 -17.31 -19.99 -12.04
N TYR A 314 -16.44 -19.01 -11.81
CA TYR A 314 -15.76 -18.25 -12.87
C TYR A 314 -14.40 -18.83 -13.26
N LEU A 315 -13.87 -19.80 -12.51
CA LEU A 315 -12.52 -20.35 -12.68
C LEU A 315 -12.51 -21.85 -12.99
N LYS A 316 -13.54 -22.61 -12.60
CA LYS A 316 -13.54 -24.08 -12.60
C LYS A 316 -13.33 -24.73 -13.98
N ASP A 317 -13.74 -24.05 -15.06
CA ASP A 317 -13.66 -24.53 -16.44
C ASP A 317 -12.53 -23.84 -17.24
N GLU A 318 -11.70 -23.05 -16.58
CA GLU A 318 -10.65 -22.23 -17.18
C GLU A 318 -9.25 -22.82 -16.91
N ASP A 319 -8.29 -22.54 -17.79
CA ASP A 319 -6.89 -22.92 -17.55
C ASP A 319 -6.27 -22.01 -16.48
N VAL A 320 -6.09 -22.57 -15.28
CA VAL A 320 -5.45 -21.91 -14.14
C VAL A 320 -4.08 -22.51 -13.79
N SER A 321 -3.43 -23.23 -14.72
CA SER A 321 -2.13 -23.89 -14.51
C SER A 321 -0.98 -22.93 -14.17
N PHE A 322 -1.16 -21.63 -14.41
CA PHE A 322 -0.20 -20.59 -14.03
C PHE A 322 -0.27 -20.19 -12.56
N ILE A 323 -1.33 -20.55 -11.82
CA ILE A 323 -1.43 -20.27 -10.39
C ILE A 323 -0.44 -21.16 -9.65
N SER A 324 0.56 -20.53 -9.07
CA SER A 324 1.65 -21.21 -8.36
C SER A 324 1.42 -21.23 -6.85
N TYR A 325 0.71 -20.23 -6.31
CA TYR A 325 0.49 -20.09 -4.87
C TYR A 325 -0.93 -19.64 -4.55
N ILE A 326 -1.56 -20.37 -3.63
CA ILE A 326 -2.86 -20.04 -3.05
C ILE A 326 -2.65 -19.93 -1.54
N ALA A 327 -3.01 -18.79 -0.97
CA ALA A 327 -2.88 -18.54 0.46
C ALA A 327 -4.25 -18.16 1.05
N SER A 328 -4.52 -18.63 2.27
CA SER A 328 -5.70 -18.26 3.03
C SER A 328 -5.30 -17.87 4.45
N GLY A 329 -5.90 -16.80 4.98
CA GLY A 329 -5.59 -16.26 6.30
C GLY A 329 -6.73 -15.50 6.92
#